data_AF-A0A1V5Y4F3-F1
#
_entry.id   AF-A0A1V5Y4F3-F1
#
_cell.length_a   1.000
_cell.length_b   1.000
_cell.length_c   1.000
_cell.angle_alpha   90.00
_cell.angle_beta   90.00
_cell.angle_gamma   90.00
#
_symmetry.space_group_name_H-M   'P 1'
#
loop_
_entity.id
_entity.type
_entity.pdbx_description
1 polymer ?
#
loop_
_entity_poly.entity_id
_entity_poly.type
_entity_poly.pdbx_seq_one_letter_code
_entity_poly.pdbx_strand_id
1 'polypeptide(L)'
;MICIEIRERDLKELTLTEVENLPGSLFAGTSPLLRPFLKNLEQLLPVENHGRGDSYILSALHSRVDWIHADESKITVGSGERKVEISRDELGELMGSRYPTTGHQRLNLPGLLFLQSGPALQSASATILRRDHHLNIPEGRRTRRYVFHMGVLAINADKERIAVFFDLDKLPKREDGTCVLF
;
A
#
# COMPACT_ATOMS: atom_id res chain seq x y z
N MET A 1 -8.70 -16.17 2.91
CA MET A 1 -8.16 -15.05 2.08
C MET A 1 -9.28 -14.41 1.30
N ILE A 2 -9.31 -13.08 1.21
CA ILE A 2 -10.27 -12.28 0.44
C ILE A 2 -9.49 -11.43 -0.56
N CYS A 3 -10.04 -11.19 -1.75
CA CYS A 3 -9.48 -10.26 -2.72
C CYS A 3 -10.55 -9.21 -3.04
N ILE A 4 -10.17 -7.94 -2.99
CA ILE A 4 -10.99 -6.85 -3.51
C ILE A 4 -10.30 -6.25 -4.73
N GLU A 5 -11.08 -5.93 -5.76
CA GLU A 5 -10.61 -5.23 -6.94
C GLU A 5 -11.17 -3.81 -6.95
N ILE A 6 -10.30 -2.85 -7.17
CA ILE A 6 -10.63 -1.42 -7.16
C ILE A 6 -10.24 -0.84 -8.50
N ARG A 7 -11.21 -0.30 -9.21
CA ARG A 7 -11.04 0.42 -10.47
C ARG A 7 -11.23 1.91 -10.24
N GLU A 8 -10.87 2.72 -11.25
CA GLU A 8 -11.03 4.17 -11.19
C GLU A 8 -12.48 4.59 -10.86
N ARG A 9 -13.46 3.91 -11.48
CA ARG A 9 -14.88 4.15 -11.20
C ARG A 9 -15.24 3.96 -9.72
N ASP A 10 -14.62 3.00 -9.03
CA ASP A 10 -14.94 2.72 -7.63
C ASP A 10 -14.44 3.87 -6.75
N LEU A 11 -13.29 4.48 -7.08
CA LEU A 11 -12.80 5.68 -6.39
C LEU A 11 -13.69 6.90 -6.66
N LYS A 12 -14.17 7.04 -7.90
CA LYS A 12 -15.08 8.12 -8.28
C LYS A 12 -16.45 7.99 -7.60
N GLU A 13 -17.05 6.81 -7.66
CA GLU A 13 -18.41 6.56 -7.15
C GLU A 13 -18.46 6.47 -5.62
N LEU A 14 -17.48 5.82 -4.99
CA LEU A 14 -17.50 5.58 -3.54
C LEU A 14 -16.87 6.72 -2.74
N THR A 15 -15.95 7.49 -3.33
CA THR A 15 -15.20 8.54 -2.60
C THR A 15 -15.12 9.87 -3.33
N LEU A 16 -15.82 10.06 -4.44
CA LEU A 16 -15.82 11.29 -5.24
C LEU A 16 -14.40 11.75 -5.63
N THR A 17 -13.49 10.78 -5.81
CA THR A 17 -12.08 11.05 -6.12
C THR A 17 -11.76 10.57 -7.52
N GLU A 18 -11.30 11.48 -8.38
CA GLU A 18 -10.78 11.15 -9.69
C GLU A 18 -9.27 10.90 -9.59
N VAL A 19 -8.80 9.84 -10.26
CA VAL A 19 -7.41 9.40 -10.19
C VAL A 19 -6.92 9.13 -11.61
N GLU A 20 -5.95 9.92 -12.07
CA GLU A 20 -5.37 9.78 -13.41
C GLU A 20 -4.46 8.55 -13.56
N ASN A 21 -3.90 8.06 -12.45
CA ASN A 21 -3.01 6.90 -12.42
C ASN A 21 -3.30 6.03 -11.18
N LEU A 22 -3.96 4.89 -11.40
CA LEU A 22 -4.34 3.95 -10.35
C LEU A 22 -3.13 3.45 -9.52
N PRO A 23 -2.08 2.85 -10.11
CA PRO A 23 -0.88 2.47 -9.36
C PRO A 23 -0.27 3.65 -8.58
N GLY A 24 -0.26 4.83 -9.19
CA GLY A 24 0.21 6.07 -8.58
C GLY A 24 -0.49 6.43 -7.27
N SER A 25 -1.77 6.07 -7.10
CA SER A 25 -2.54 6.33 -5.88
C SER A 25 -1.99 5.67 -4.61
N LEU A 26 -1.14 4.64 -4.74
CA LEU A 26 -0.41 4.00 -3.65
C LEU A 26 0.76 4.86 -3.12
N PHE A 27 1.14 5.93 -3.84
CA PHE A 27 2.20 6.87 -3.48
C PHE A 27 1.69 8.25 -3.01
N ALA A 28 0.40 8.39 -2.70
CA ALA A 28 -0.18 9.67 -2.30
C ALA A 28 0.26 10.19 -0.91
N GLY A 29 0.74 9.31 -0.02
CA GLY A 29 1.21 9.66 1.32
C GLY A 29 2.73 9.63 1.48
N THR A 30 3.23 10.31 2.50
CA THR A 30 4.61 10.18 2.97
C THR A 30 4.68 9.14 4.08
N SER A 31 4.82 7.85 3.74
CA SER A 31 5.14 6.84 4.77
C SER A 31 6.61 6.97 5.16
N PRO A 32 6.96 7.03 6.46
CA PRO A 32 8.35 7.03 6.91
C PRO A 32 9.13 5.77 6.48
N LEU A 33 8.42 4.74 5.98
CA LEU A 33 8.98 3.45 5.61
C LEU A 33 9.41 3.33 4.16
N LEU A 34 8.72 3.99 3.22
CA LEU A 34 9.17 4.06 1.82
C LEU A 34 10.11 5.24 1.57
N ARG A 35 10.10 6.24 2.47
CA ARG A 35 11.01 7.39 2.41
C ARG A 35 12.49 7.01 2.20
N PRO A 36 13.05 6.00 2.89
CA PRO A 36 14.43 5.58 2.69
C PRO A 36 14.72 5.04 1.29
N PHE A 37 13.69 4.55 0.59
CA PHE A 37 13.79 3.95 -0.74
C PHE A 37 13.40 4.93 -1.86
N LEU A 38 13.05 6.19 -1.55
CA LEU A 38 12.69 7.17 -2.58
C LEU A 38 13.82 7.40 -3.58
N LYS A 39 15.08 7.36 -3.14
CA LYS A 39 16.24 7.45 -4.05
C LYS A 39 16.34 6.24 -4.98
N ASN A 40 15.94 5.05 -4.53
CA ASN A 40 15.90 3.89 -5.42
C ASN A 40 14.75 4.04 -6.42
N LEU A 41 13.58 4.48 -5.96
CA LEU A 41 12.40 4.72 -6.78
C LEU A 41 12.60 5.86 -7.81
N GLU A 42 13.51 6.80 -7.55
CA GLU A 42 13.90 7.85 -8.50
C GLU A 42 14.41 7.28 -9.83
N GLN A 43 14.98 6.07 -9.84
CA GLN A 43 15.44 5.39 -11.05
C GLN A 43 14.30 5.13 -12.05
N LEU A 44 13.04 5.07 -11.58
CA LEU A 44 11.85 4.95 -12.43
C LEU A 44 11.55 6.23 -13.20
N LEU A 45 12.13 7.37 -12.81
CA LEU A 45 11.89 8.67 -13.41
C LEU A 45 12.92 8.97 -14.51
N PRO A 46 12.58 9.78 -15.53
CA PRO A 46 13.54 10.30 -16.51
C PRO A 46 14.76 10.93 -15.84
N VAL A 47 15.92 10.87 -16.50
CA VAL A 47 17.19 11.34 -15.90
C VAL A 47 17.13 12.84 -15.58
N GLU A 48 16.40 13.64 -16.38
CA GLU A 48 16.20 15.08 -16.13
C GLU A 48 15.44 15.40 -14.82
N ASN A 49 14.78 14.40 -14.25
CA ASN A 49 13.96 14.49 -13.06
C ASN A 49 14.68 14.00 -11.79
N HIS A 50 15.95 13.61 -11.90
CA HIS A 50 16.76 13.17 -10.77
C HIS A 50 17.27 14.34 -9.94
N GLY A 51 17.49 14.13 -8.64
CA GLY A 51 18.03 15.11 -7.70
C GLY A 51 17.06 16.22 -7.28
N ARG A 52 15.77 16.12 -7.65
CA ARG A 52 14.76 17.16 -7.40
C ARG A 52 14.10 17.09 -6.00
N GLY A 53 14.48 16.11 -5.20
CA GLY A 53 14.08 15.94 -3.80
C GLY A 53 12.86 15.03 -3.59
N ASP A 54 12.69 14.56 -2.34
CA ASP A 54 11.70 13.55 -1.93
C ASP A 54 10.27 13.88 -2.40
N SER A 55 9.81 15.12 -2.19
CA SER A 55 8.44 15.54 -2.55
C SER A 55 8.19 15.50 -4.05
N TYR A 56 9.21 15.86 -4.85
CA TYR A 56 9.13 15.79 -6.30
C TYR A 56 9.07 14.34 -6.76
N ILE A 57 9.91 13.46 -6.20
CA ILE A 57 9.92 12.04 -6.53
C ILE A 57 8.55 11.42 -6.27
N LEU A 58 7.94 11.66 -5.11
CA LEU A 58 6.60 11.14 -4.78
C LEU A 58 5.53 11.62 -5.77
N SER A 59 5.52 12.91 -6.10
CA SER A 59 4.59 13.47 -7.08
C SER A 59 4.79 12.88 -8.48
N ALA A 60 6.05 12.69 -8.89
CA ALA A 60 6.37 12.07 -10.17
C ALA A 60 6.00 10.58 -10.23
N LEU A 61 6.20 9.83 -9.13
CA LEU A 61 5.76 8.45 -9.02
C LEU A 61 4.24 8.33 -9.09
N HIS A 62 3.52 9.27 -8.48
CA HIS A 62 2.05 9.32 -8.55
C HIS A 62 1.53 9.43 -9.99
N SER A 63 2.29 9.98 -10.93
CA SER A 63 1.88 10.11 -12.33
C SER A 63 2.50 9.07 -13.28
N ARG A 64 3.65 8.49 -12.94
CA ARG A 64 4.48 7.72 -13.91
C ARG A 64 4.58 6.22 -13.64
N VAL A 65 4.16 5.73 -12.49
CA VAL A 65 4.20 4.30 -12.21
C VAL A 65 3.17 3.59 -13.08
N ASP A 66 3.59 2.51 -13.76
CA ASP A 66 2.71 1.72 -14.63
C ASP A 66 2.11 0.52 -13.90
N TRP A 67 2.86 -0.07 -12.96
CA TRP A 67 2.42 -1.23 -12.19
C TRP A 67 3.18 -1.37 -10.87
N ILE A 68 2.55 -2.05 -9.92
CA ILE A 68 3.12 -2.37 -8.60
C ILE A 68 2.74 -3.79 -8.24
N HIS A 69 3.71 -4.54 -7.73
CA HIS A 69 3.51 -5.83 -7.09
C HIS A 69 4.09 -5.76 -5.67
N ALA A 70 3.32 -6.15 -4.66
CA ALA A 70 3.81 -6.25 -3.30
C ALA A 70 3.31 -7.52 -2.64
N ASP A 71 4.21 -8.25 -2.00
CA ASP A 71 3.94 -9.42 -1.17
C ASP A 71 4.77 -9.36 0.12
N GLU A 72 4.76 -10.43 0.92
CA GLU A 72 5.50 -10.47 2.19
C GLU A 72 7.02 -10.34 2.04
N SER A 73 7.54 -10.69 0.85
CA SER A 73 8.97 -10.78 0.56
C SER A 73 9.52 -9.50 -0.04
N LYS A 74 8.73 -8.78 -0.86
CA LYS A 74 9.20 -7.56 -1.54
C LYS A 74 8.09 -6.65 -2.04
N ILE A 75 8.49 -5.42 -2.37
CA ILE A 75 7.73 -4.47 -3.19
C ILE A 75 8.49 -4.28 -4.50
N THR A 76 7.81 -4.46 -5.62
CA THR A 76 8.33 -4.21 -6.96
C THR A 76 7.48 -3.14 -7.63
N VAL A 77 8.12 -2.12 -8.19
CA VAL A 77 7.48 -0.99 -8.86
C VAL A 77 8.07 -0.85 -10.24
N GLY A 78 7.23 -0.70 -11.27
CA GLY A 78 7.68 -0.55 -12.64
C GLY A 78 7.15 0.70 -13.34
N SER A 79 7.95 1.22 -14.25
CA SER A 79 7.61 2.30 -15.19
C SER A 79 8.39 2.11 -16.48
N GLY A 80 7.69 1.88 -17.59
CA GLY A 80 8.26 1.46 -18.87
C GLY A 80 9.12 0.20 -18.73
N GLU A 81 10.35 0.26 -19.20
CA GLU A 81 11.34 -0.83 -19.10
C GLU A 81 12.06 -0.87 -17.75
N ARG A 82 11.83 0.11 -16.87
CA ARG A 82 12.53 0.23 -15.59
C ARG A 82 11.72 -0.41 -14.47
N LYS A 83 12.42 -1.08 -13.57
CA LYS A 83 11.86 -1.63 -12.34
C LYS A 83 12.76 -1.39 -11.15
N VAL A 84 12.15 -1.22 -9.99
CA VAL A 84 12.82 -1.12 -8.70
C VAL A 84 12.22 -2.15 -7.78
N GLU A 85 13.08 -2.91 -7.11
CA GLU A 85 12.71 -3.92 -6.11
C GLU A 85 13.20 -3.46 -4.75
N ILE A 86 12.34 -3.60 -3.73
CA ILE A 86 12.64 -3.33 -2.33
C ILE A 86 12.35 -4.63 -1.58
N SER A 87 13.38 -5.30 -1.08
CA SER A 87 13.19 -6.56 -0.35
C SER A 87 12.81 -6.31 1.11
N ARG A 88 12.20 -7.31 1.73
CA ARG A 88 11.91 -7.34 3.17
C ARG A 88 13.19 -7.20 3.99
N ASP A 89 14.25 -7.86 3.55
CA ASP A 89 15.53 -7.89 4.27
C ASP A 89 16.20 -6.52 4.24
N GLU A 90 16.23 -5.85 3.08
CA GLU A 90 16.73 -4.47 2.94
C GLU A 90 15.96 -3.50 3.85
N LEU A 91 14.63 -3.60 3.90
CA LEU A 91 13.83 -2.78 4.83
C LEU A 91 14.11 -3.16 6.28
N GLY A 92 14.26 -4.45 6.58
CA GLY A 92 14.58 -4.97 7.91
C GLY A 92 15.89 -4.41 8.46
N GLU A 93 16.95 -4.45 7.66
CA GLU A 93 18.26 -3.88 8.01
C GLU A 93 18.20 -2.36 8.23
N LEU A 94 17.50 -1.66 7.35
CA LEU A 94 17.36 -0.21 7.45
C LEU A 94 16.52 0.21 8.68
N MET A 95 15.48 -0.55 9.00
CA MET A 95 14.68 -0.35 10.22
C MET A 95 15.46 -0.74 11.47
N GLY A 96 16.21 -1.84 11.45
CA GLY A 96 17.04 -2.27 12.58
C GLY A 96 18.14 -1.25 12.92
N SER A 97 18.74 -0.63 11.92
CA SER A 97 19.76 0.42 12.12
C SER A 97 19.16 1.74 12.63
N ARG A 98 18.00 2.16 12.12
CA ARG A 98 17.35 3.44 12.53
C ARG A 98 16.54 3.34 13.81
N TYR A 99 15.94 2.18 14.07
CA TYR A 99 15.00 1.95 15.16
C TYR A 99 15.25 0.58 15.83
N PRO A 100 16.38 0.41 16.54
CA PRO A 100 16.86 -0.88 17.04
C PRO A 100 15.94 -1.57 18.05
N THR A 101 15.04 -0.82 18.70
CA THR A 101 14.05 -1.37 19.66
C THR A 101 12.76 -1.86 18.99
N THR A 102 12.62 -1.70 17.67
CA THR A 102 11.40 -2.06 16.93
C THR A 102 11.52 -3.50 16.42
N GLY A 103 10.52 -4.33 16.72
CA GLY A 103 10.42 -5.70 16.23
C GLY A 103 10.14 -5.77 14.72
N HIS A 104 11.15 -5.46 13.89
CA HIS A 104 11.06 -5.43 12.42
C HIS A 104 10.73 -6.79 11.80
N GLN A 105 10.83 -7.89 12.55
CA GLN A 105 10.31 -9.20 12.15
C GLN A 105 8.79 -9.16 11.83
N ARG A 106 8.06 -8.16 12.31
CA ARG A 106 6.62 -7.95 12.05
C ARG A 106 6.33 -7.02 10.86
N LEU A 107 7.33 -6.65 10.05
CA LEU A 107 7.11 -5.81 8.87
C LEU A 107 6.15 -6.52 7.90
N ASN A 108 5.00 -5.90 7.66
CA ASN A 108 4.07 -6.30 6.60
C ASN A 108 4.22 -5.32 5.42
N LEU A 109 5.07 -5.63 4.44
CA LEU A 109 5.36 -4.71 3.32
C LEU A 109 4.10 -4.28 2.56
N PRO A 110 3.20 -5.21 2.16
CA PRO A 110 1.97 -4.82 1.44
C PRO A 110 1.07 -3.95 2.31
N GLY A 111 0.92 -4.27 3.59
CA GLY A 111 0.19 -3.42 4.52
C GLY A 111 0.79 -2.02 4.66
N LEU A 112 2.12 -1.91 4.68
CA LEU A 112 2.82 -0.61 4.77
C LEU A 112 2.67 0.23 3.50
N LEU A 113 2.77 -0.41 2.32
CA LEU A 113 2.48 0.23 1.04
C LEU A 113 1.02 0.69 1.00
N PHE A 114 0.08 -0.15 1.42
CA PHE A 114 -1.33 0.21 1.47
C PHE A 114 -1.60 1.40 2.40
N LEU A 115 -0.93 1.48 3.56
CA LEU A 115 -1.06 2.64 4.45
C LEU A 115 -0.50 3.95 3.87
N GLN A 116 0.35 3.87 2.85
CA GLN A 116 0.83 5.02 2.10
C GLN A 116 -0.19 5.51 1.07
N SER A 117 -1.14 4.67 0.68
CA SER A 117 -2.18 5.08 -0.26
C SER A 117 -3.01 6.26 0.22
N GLY A 118 -3.66 6.93 -0.74
CA GLY A 118 -4.56 8.05 -0.46
C GLY A 118 -5.78 7.63 0.39
N PRO A 119 -6.40 8.57 1.13
CA PRO A 119 -7.61 8.32 1.91
C PRO A 119 -8.78 7.75 1.10
N ALA A 120 -8.85 8.11 -0.19
CA ALA A 120 -9.82 7.58 -1.15
C ALA A 120 -9.69 6.06 -1.30
N LEU A 121 -8.49 5.56 -1.56
CA LEU A 121 -8.26 4.12 -1.75
C LEU A 121 -8.60 3.33 -0.47
N GLN A 122 -8.20 3.84 0.69
CA GLN A 122 -8.49 3.20 1.98
C GLN A 122 -10.00 3.18 2.28
N SER A 123 -10.71 4.27 1.95
CA SER A 123 -12.16 4.36 2.16
C SER A 123 -12.94 3.49 1.20
N ALA A 124 -12.59 3.51 -0.10
CA ALA A 124 -13.18 2.62 -1.10
C ALA A 124 -12.99 1.15 -0.72
N SER A 125 -11.78 0.78 -0.28
CA SER A 125 -11.48 -0.58 0.20
C SER A 125 -12.35 -0.99 1.38
N ALA A 126 -12.51 -0.12 2.38
CA ALA A 126 -13.38 -0.39 3.52
C ALA A 126 -14.85 -0.57 3.12
N THR A 127 -15.33 0.26 2.19
CA THR A 127 -16.69 0.16 1.65
C THR A 127 -16.92 -1.14 0.88
N ILE A 128 -15.97 -1.54 0.02
CA ILE A 128 -16.05 -2.80 -0.74
C ILE A 128 -16.00 -4.01 0.20
N LEU A 129 -15.08 -4.02 1.17
CA LEU A 129 -15.00 -5.08 2.20
C LEU A 129 -16.30 -5.22 3.00
N ARG A 130 -16.94 -4.11 3.35
CA ARG A 130 -18.23 -4.11 4.04
C ARG A 130 -19.36 -4.63 3.16
N ARG A 131 -19.44 -4.13 1.92
CA ARG A 131 -20.53 -4.44 0.98
C ARG A 131 -20.47 -5.89 0.47
N ASP A 132 -19.28 -6.34 0.07
CA ASP A 132 -19.13 -7.58 -0.70
C ASP A 132 -18.68 -8.76 0.17
N HIS A 133 -18.11 -8.48 1.36
CA HIS A 133 -17.57 -9.49 2.26
C HIS A 133 -18.10 -9.41 3.70
N HIS A 134 -19.03 -8.47 3.98
CA HIS A 134 -19.62 -8.26 5.31
C HIS A 134 -18.57 -7.98 6.41
N LEU A 135 -17.44 -7.37 6.04
CA LEU A 135 -16.38 -7.01 6.99
C LEU A 135 -16.52 -5.55 7.44
N ASN A 136 -16.80 -5.36 8.72
CA ASN A 136 -16.98 -4.04 9.31
C ASN A 136 -15.63 -3.45 9.75
N ILE A 137 -14.95 -2.78 8.83
CA ILE A 137 -13.73 -2.02 9.15
C ILE A 137 -14.08 -0.84 10.07
N PRO A 138 -13.46 -0.73 11.27
CA PRO A 138 -13.74 0.37 12.18
C PRO A 138 -13.43 1.75 11.58
N GLU A 139 -14.22 2.76 11.96
CA GLU A 139 -14.04 4.15 11.50
C GLU A 139 -12.85 4.86 12.18
N GLY A 140 -12.43 4.38 13.36
CA GLY A 140 -11.31 4.95 14.09
C GLY A 140 -9.98 4.84 13.34
N ARG A 141 -9.32 5.98 13.06
CA ARG A 141 -8.10 6.07 12.23
C ARG A 141 -6.99 5.10 12.66
N ARG A 142 -6.71 4.98 13.96
CA ARG A 142 -5.67 4.06 14.48
C ARG A 142 -6.03 2.61 14.23
N THR A 143 -7.25 2.21 14.59
CA THR A 143 -7.73 0.83 14.44
C THR A 143 -7.82 0.44 12.96
N ARG A 144 -8.32 1.32 12.09
CA ARG A 144 -8.36 1.11 10.65
C ARG A 144 -6.96 0.88 10.07
N ARG A 145 -5.99 1.73 10.41
CA ARG A 145 -4.60 1.57 9.97
C ARG A 145 -4.01 0.25 10.45
N TYR A 146 -4.29 -0.14 11.69
CA TYR A 146 -3.83 -1.42 12.23
C TYR A 146 -4.44 -2.61 11.45
N VAL A 147 -5.75 -2.59 11.20
CA VAL A 147 -6.45 -3.63 10.42
C VAL A 147 -5.86 -3.76 9.02
N PHE A 148 -5.69 -2.64 8.30
CA PHE A 148 -5.07 -2.69 6.97
C PHE A 148 -3.61 -3.12 7.00
N HIS A 149 -2.82 -2.63 7.96
CA HIS A 149 -1.43 -3.03 8.09
C HIS A 149 -1.27 -4.52 8.38
N MET A 150 -2.14 -5.11 9.20
CA MET A 150 -2.06 -6.54 9.55
C MET A 150 -2.69 -7.42 8.49
N GLY A 151 -3.84 -7.01 7.96
CA GLY A 151 -4.68 -7.83 7.10
C GLY A 151 -4.27 -7.84 5.64
N VAL A 152 -3.66 -6.78 5.10
CA VAL A 152 -3.23 -6.77 3.69
C VAL A 152 -2.04 -7.73 3.52
N LEU A 153 -2.23 -8.74 2.67
CA LEU A 153 -1.27 -9.81 2.40
C LEU A 153 -0.47 -9.56 1.11
N ALA A 154 -1.11 -8.98 0.09
CA ALA A 154 -0.48 -8.67 -1.19
C ALA A 154 -1.24 -7.56 -1.93
N ILE A 155 -0.57 -6.90 -2.85
CA ILE A 155 -1.14 -5.88 -3.75
C ILE A 155 -0.63 -6.14 -5.16
N ASN A 156 -1.54 -6.14 -6.12
CA ASN A 156 -1.23 -6.05 -7.55
C ASN A 156 -1.94 -4.82 -8.10
N ALA A 157 -1.21 -3.88 -8.67
CA ALA A 157 -1.77 -2.70 -9.28
C ALA A 157 -1.24 -2.52 -10.70
N ASP A 158 -2.12 -2.20 -11.63
CA ASP A 158 -1.83 -1.80 -12.99
C ASP A 158 -2.81 -0.69 -13.41
N LYS A 159 -2.75 -0.27 -14.68
CA LYS A 159 -3.60 0.81 -15.22
C LYS A 159 -5.09 0.49 -15.19
N GLU A 160 -5.49 -0.77 -15.10
CA GLU A 160 -6.89 -1.18 -15.13
C GLU A 160 -7.48 -1.31 -13.72
N ARG A 161 -6.67 -1.79 -12.76
CA ARG A 161 -7.16 -2.09 -11.41
C ARG A 161 -6.06 -2.15 -10.34
N ILE A 162 -6.51 -2.04 -9.09
CA ILE A 162 -5.75 -2.38 -7.89
C ILE A 162 -6.45 -3.58 -7.23
N ALA A 163 -5.80 -4.73 -7.23
CA ALA A 163 -6.20 -5.92 -6.48
C ALA A 163 -5.49 -5.94 -5.11
N VAL A 164 -6.27 -5.97 -4.04
CA VAL A 164 -5.75 -6.02 -2.66
C VAL A 164 -6.19 -7.33 -2.01
N PHE A 165 -5.21 -8.12 -1.59
CA PHE A 165 -5.43 -9.42 -0.97
C PHE A 165 -5.40 -9.27 0.54
N PHE A 166 -6.39 -9.85 1.21
CA PHE A 166 -6.58 -9.78 2.65
C PHE A 166 -6.52 -11.17 3.28
N ASP A 167 -5.79 -11.26 4.39
CA ASP A 167 -5.75 -12.42 5.26
C ASP A 167 -6.42 -12.09 6.60
N LEU A 168 -7.61 -12.67 6.81
CA LEU A 168 -8.38 -12.49 8.03
C LEU A 168 -7.79 -13.25 9.23
N ASP A 169 -6.89 -14.19 8.99
CA ASP A 169 -6.25 -14.96 10.06
C ASP A 169 -5.12 -14.18 10.74
N LYS A 170 -4.62 -13.14 10.08
CA LYS A 170 -3.68 -12.17 10.65
C LYS A 170 -4.34 -11.09 11.49
N LEU A 171 -5.66 -10.99 11.44
CA LEU A 171 -6.41 -10.02 12.22
C LEU A 171 -6.70 -10.55 13.62
N PRO A 172 -6.87 -9.67 14.63
CA PRO A 172 -7.29 -10.09 15.96
C PRO A 172 -8.57 -10.91 15.89
N LYS A 173 -8.64 -11.95 16.72
CA LYS A 173 -9.82 -12.78 16.90
C LYS A 173 -10.50 -12.43 18.22
N ARG A 174 -11.82 -12.64 18.29
CA ARG A 174 -12.57 -12.67 19.54
C ARG A 174 -12.20 -13.93 20.33
N GLU A 175 -12.65 -14.02 21.58
CA GLU A 175 -12.41 -15.19 22.45
C GLU A 175 -12.94 -16.50 21.84
N ASP A 176 -14.01 -16.41 21.04
CA ASP A 176 -14.61 -17.53 20.30
C ASP A 176 -13.86 -17.91 19.01
N GLY A 177 -12.73 -17.24 18.71
CA GLY A 177 -11.92 -17.47 17.52
C GLY A 177 -12.43 -16.79 16.24
N THR A 178 -13.56 -16.09 16.28
CA THR A 178 -14.10 -15.35 15.11
C THR A 178 -13.32 -14.06 14.86
N CYS A 179 -13.27 -13.59 13.61
CA CYS A 179 -12.61 -12.32 13.29
C CYS A 179 -13.37 -11.14 13.92
N VAL A 180 -12.65 -10.19 14.53
CA VAL A 180 -13.25 -9.01 15.18
C VAL A 180 -14.04 -8.10 14.23
N LEU A 181 -13.91 -8.30 12.92
CA LEU A 181 -14.59 -7.51 11.89
C LEU A 181 -15.98 -8.05 11.51
N PHE A 182 -16.37 -9.23 11.98
CA PHE A 182 -17.72 -9.80 11.75
C PHE A 182 -18.73 -9.29 12.78
#